data_AF-A0A914VDX2-F1
#
_entry.id   AF-A0A914VDX2-F1
#
_cell.length_a   1.000
_cell.length_b   1.000
_cell.length_c   1.000
_cell.angle_alpha   90.00
_cell.angle_beta   90.00
_cell.angle_gamma   90.00
#
_symmetry.space_group_name_H-M   'P 1'
#
loop_
_entity.id
_entity.type
_entity.pdbx_description
1 polymer ?
#
loop_
_entity_poly.entity_id
_entity_poly.type
_entity_poly.pdbx_seq_one_letter_code
_entity_poly.pdbx_strand_id
1 'polypeptide(L)'
;MHQFTKEVIKDRETAREAKDPARKEDEPTMDSEIRKKRALMDFLLDMKQKGDLSSQEVREQVDTFMFEGHDTTATGIEWSCYAFGRHPDVQLRLQEEIDSILGPDRSDFPTADQLNEMKYLECCIKESQRMYPPVPYIERTIVEPVDI
;
A
#
# COMPACT_ATOMS: atom_id res chain seq x y z
N MET A 1 7.57 2.19 18.52
CA MET A 1 7.57 2.37 17.04
C MET A 1 8.96 2.13 16.44
N HIS A 2 9.97 2.95 16.72
CA HIS A 2 11.29 2.80 16.09
C HIS A 2 11.99 1.45 16.28
N GLN A 3 11.70 0.74 17.37
CA GLN A 3 12.24 -0.61 17.59
C GLN A 3 11.71 -1.61 16.56
N PHE A 4 10.40 -1.61 16.32
CA PHE A 4 9.76 -2.49 15.35
C PHE A 4 10.28 -2.23 13.93
N THR A 5 10.37 -0.96 13.52
CA THR A 5 10.91 -0.60 12.20
C THR A 5 12.37 -1.01 12.04
N LYS A 6 13.19 -0.87 13.09
CA LYS A 6 14.59 -1.34 13.08
C LYS A 6 14.67 -2.86 12.94
N GLU A 7 13.79 -3.60 13.61
CA GLU A 7 13.70 -5.06 13.50
C GLU A 7 13.34 -5.47 12.06
N VAL A 8 12.30 -4.86 11.47
CA VAL A 8 11.88 -5.15 10.07
C VAL A 8 12.99 -4.84 9.06
N ILE A 9 13.70 -3.72 9.22
CA ILE A 9 14.84 -3.36 8.36
C ILE A 9 15.96 -4.42 8.48
N LYS A 10 16.32 -4.78 9.71
CA LYS A 10 17.38 -5.76 9.98
C LYS A 10 17.05 -7.13 9.42
N ASP A 11 15.81 -7.58 9.61
CA ASP A 11 15.34 -8.86 9.08
C ASP A 11 15.43 -8.88 7.55
N ARG A 12 15.07 -7.76 6.90
CA ARG A 12 15.18 -7.66 5.45
C ARG A 12 16.62 -7.60 4.95
N GLU A 13 17.50 -6.88 5.63
CA GLU A 13 18.93 -6.85 5.32
C GLU A 13 19.53 -8.26 5.42
N THR A 14 19.25 -8.99 6.51
CA THR A 14 19.71 -10.37 6.72
C THR A 14 19.18 -11.31 5.64
N ALA A 15 17.91 -11.17 5.25
CA ALA A 15 17.31 -11.96 4.18
C ALA A 15 17.91 -11.67 2.79
N ARG A 16 18.46 -10.46 2.56
CA ARG A 16 19.18 -10.11 1.34
C ARG A 16 20.57 -10.72 1.31
N GLU A 17 21.30 -10.62 2.42
CA GLU A 17 22.64 -11.21 2.55
C GLU A 17 22.59 -12.74 2.40
N ALA A 18 21.59 -13.40 2.98
CA ALA A 18 21.40 -14.85 2.85
C ALA A 18 21.07 -15.31 1.41
N LYS A 19 20.59 -14.41 0.54
CA LYS A 19 20.29 -14.69 -0.86
C LYS A 19 21.46 -14.39 -1.81
N ASP A 20 22.55 -13.80 -1.31
CA ASP A 20 23.61 -13.27 -2.17
C ASP A 20 25.03 -13.73 -1.75
N PRO A 21 25.49 -14.91 -2.22
CA PRO A 21 26.91 -15.21 -2.27
C PRO A 21 27.55 -14.91 -3.65
N ALA A 22 26.81 -14.34 -4.62
CA ALA A 22 27.25 -14.32 -6.02
C ALA A 22 26.62 -13.24 -6.92
N ARG A 23 26.34 -12.04 -6.44
CA ARG A 23 26.10 -10.87 -7.31
C ARG A 23 27.42 -10.40 -7.92
N LYS A 24 28.01 -11.25 -8.76
CA LYS A 24 28.94 -10.84 -9.80
C LYS A 24 28.16 -9.94 -10.75
N GLU A 25 28.85 -8.91 -11.22
CA GLU A 25 28.40 -7.92 -12.19
C GLU A 25 27.69 -8.60 -13.38
N ASP A 26 26.36 -8.65 -13.37
CA ASP A 26 25.60 -9.06 -14.54
C ASP A 26 25.63 -7.90 -15.55
N GLU A 27 26.28 -8.14 -16.68
CA GLU A 27 26.25 -7.25 -17.86
C GLU A 27 24.80 -6.87 -18.22
N PRO A 28 24.54 -5.62 -18.63
CA PRO A 28 23.20 -5.18 -18.98
C PRO A 28 22.79 -5.83 -20.31
N THR A 29 22.05 -6.93 -20.25
CA THR A 29 21.34 -7.47 -21.41
C THR A 29 20.02 -6.72 -21.60
N MET A 30 19.76 -6.39 -22.87
CA MET A 30 18.72 -5.48 -23.36
C MET A 30 17.27 -5.96 -23.13
N ASP A 31 17.07 -7.09 -22.47
CA ASP A 31 15.76 -7.77 -22.29
C ASP A 31 15.25 -7.73 -20.83
N SER A 32 15.91 -6.96 -19.96
CA SER A 32 15.50 -6.76 -18.55
C SER A 32 14.31 -5.78 -18.37
N GLU A 33 13.67 -5.38 -19.46
CA GLU A 33 12.64 -4.32 -19.50
C GLU A 33 11.34 -4.68 -18.78
N ILE A 34 11.11 -5.95 -18.42
CA ILE A 34 10.18 -6.26 -17.34
C ILE A 34 10.92 -6.03 -16.03
N ARG A 35 11.10 -4.75 -15.64
CA ARG A 35 11.52 -4.34 -14.30
C ARG A 35 10.70 -5.17 -13.31
N LYS A 36 11.29 -6.23 -12.74
CA LYS A 36 10.71 -6.95 -11.60
C LYS A 36 10.32 -5.86 -10.61
N LYS A 37 9.01 -5.69 -10.35
CA LYS A 37 8.50 -4.69 -9.40
C LYS A 37 9.26 -4.90 -8.10
N ARG A 38 10.23 -4.03 -7.81
CA ARG A 38 11.07 -4.16 -6.62
C ARG A 38 10.18 -3.86 -5.43
N ALA A 39 10.22 -4.70 -4.41
CA ALA A 39 9.57 -4.36 -3.15
C ALA A 39 10.16 -3.04 -2.64
N LEU A 40 9.31 -2.18 -2.06
CA LEU A 40 9.70 -0.86 -1.57
C LEU A 40 10.95 -0.92 -0.68
N MET A 41 11.03 -1.90 0.22
CA MET A 41 12.15 -2.06 1.13
C MET A 41 13.46 -2.38 0.41
N ASP A 42 13.42 -3.21 -0.62
CA ASP A 42 14.61 -3.51 -1.44
C ASP A 42 15.07 -2.27 -2.21
N PHE A 43 14.12 -1.46 -2.68
CA PHE A 43 14.42 -0.20 -3.34
C PHE A 43 15.11 0.80 -2.40
N LEU A 44 14.59 0.99 -1.18
CA LEU A 44 15.20 1.88 -0.18
C LEU A 44 16.60 1.40 0.24
N LEU A 45 16.79 0.09 0.40
CA LEU A 45 18.11 -0.48 0.72
C LEU A 45 19.12 -0.32 -0.43
N ASP A 46 18.68 -0.42 -1.69
CA ASP A 46 19.53 -0.14 -2.85
C ASP A 46 19.96 1.33 -2.90
N MET A 47 19.05 2.28 -2.60
CA MET A 47 19.38 3.70 -2.50
C MET A 47 20.39 3.97 -1.39
N LYS A 48 20.24 3.29 -0.24
CA LYS A 48 21.24 3.33 0.84
C LYS A 48 22.61 2.83 0.39
N GLN A 49 22.67 1.72 -0.34
CA GLN A 49 23.93 1.17 -0.86
C GLN A 49 24.62 2.12 -1.86
N LYS A 50 23.84 2.87 -2.64
CA LYS A 50 24.36 3.89 -3.56
C LYS A 50 24.82 5.17 -2.88
N GLY A 51 24.48 5.36 -1.60
CA GLY A 51 24.72 6.60 -0.86
C GLY A 51 23.69 7.70 -1.11
N ASP A 52 22.58 7.39 -1.80
CA ASP A 52 21.48 8.33 -2.06
C ASP A 52 20.63 8.58 -0.80
N LEU A 53 20.60 7.62 0.13
CA LEU A 53 19.92 7.73 1.43
C LEU A 53 20.83 7.25 2.56
N SER A 54 20.78 7.94 3.69
CA SER A 54 21.34 7.47 4.94
C SER A 54 20.49 6.36 5.57
N SER A 55 21.09 5.59 6.49
CA SER A 55 20.34 4.61 7.31
C SER A 55 19.20 5.26 8.10
N GLN A 56 19.36 6.53 8.49
CA GLN A 56 18.34 7.28 9.20
C GLN A 56 17.18 7.60 8.28
N GLU A 57 17.44 8.11 7.08
CA GLU A 57 16.39 8.44 6.10
C GLU A 57 15.63 7.19 5.66
N VAL A 58 16.31 6.06 5.41
CA VAL A 58 15.62 4.79 5.11
C VAL A 58 14.66 4.41 6.24
N ARG A 59 15.10 4.51 7.50
CA ARG A 59 14.24 4.21 8.64
C ARG A 59 13.06 5.17 8.72
N GLU A 60 13.27 6.46 8.50
CA GLU A 60 12.22 7.48 8.51
C GLU A 60 11.17 7.19 7.42
N GLN A 61 11.60 6.83 6.20
CA GLN A 61 10.68 6.42 5.15
C GLN A 61 9.86 5.19 5.57
N VAL A 62 10.50 4.16 6.13
CA VAL A 62 9.78 2.96 6.58
C VAL A 62 8.83 3.28 7.73
N ASP A 63 9.22 4.13 8.68
CA ASP A 63 8.37 4.60 9.78
C ASP A 63 7.09 5.27 9.22
N THR A 64 7.24 6.18 8.25
CA THR A 64 6.13 6.87 7.58
C THR A 64 5.17 5.86 6.92
N PHE A 65 5.67 4.96 6.07
CA PHE A 65 4.81 4.01 5.36
C PHE A 65 4.06 3.05 6.29
N MET A 66 4.74 2.55 7.33
CA MET A 66 4.15 1.60 8.27
C MET A 66 3.06 2.25 9.12
N PHE A 67 3.22 3.52 9.50
CA PHE A 67 2.25 4.20 10.34
C PHE A 67 1.09 4.78 9.53
N GLU A 68 1.41 5.63 8.55
CA GLU A 68 0.40 6.34 7.77
C GLU A 68 -0.43 5.38 6.91
N GLY A 69 0.19 4.31 6.40
CA GLY A 69 -0.51 3.30 5.60
C GLY A 69 -1.38 2.36 6.44
N HIS A 70 -0.99 2.06 7.68
CA HIS A 70 -1.71 1.09 8.52
C HIS A 70 -2.96 1.71 9.14
N ASP A 71 -2.81 2.77 9.94
CA ASP A 71 -3.90 3.29 10.77
C ASP A 71 -5.01 3.90 9.91
N THR A 72 -4.66 4.62 8.83
CA THR A 72 -5.64 5.24 7.93
C THR A 72 -6.41 4.19 7.13
N THR A 73 -5.73 3.17 6.59
CA THR A 73 -6.37 2.10 5.82
C THR A 73 -7.25 1.23 6.71
N ALA A 74 -6.77 0.84 7.90
CA ALA A 74 -7.54 0.05 8.86
C ALA A 74 -8.83 0.77 9.27
N THR A 75 -8.73 2.06 9.60
CA THR A 75 -9.88 2.91 9.94
C THR A 75 -10.84 3.04 8.76
N GLY A 76 -10.34 3.20 7.53
CA GLY A 76 -11.17 3.25 6.33
C GLY A 76 -11.94 1.97 6.06
N ILE A 77 -11.31 0.81 6.29
CA ILE A 77 -11.96 -0.50 6.19
C ILE A 77 -13.01 -0.66 7.29
N GLU A 78 -12.69 -0.31 8.54
CA GLU A 78 -13.62 -0.37 9.68
C GLU A 78 -14.90 0.41 9.40
N TRP A 79 -14.78 1.67 8.97
CA TRP A 79 -15.95 2.50 8.63
C TRP A 79 -16.73 1.98 7.44
N SER A 80 -16.06 1.41 6.44
CA SER A 80 -16.73 0.78 5.30
C SER A 80 -17.55 -0.44 5.76
N CYS A 81 -16.96 -1.33 6.57
CA CYS A 81 -17.67 -2.47 7.15
C CYS A 81 -18.85 -2.04 8.03
N TYR A 82 -18.66 -1.00 8.86
CA TYR A 82 -19.73 -0.40 9.64
C TYR A 82 -20.86 0.11 8.74
N ALA A 83 -20.55 0.87 7.70
CA ALA A 83 -21.53 1.41 6.77
C ALA A 83 -22.32 0.29 6.06
N PHE A 84 -21.66 -0.79 5.63
CA PHE A 84 -22.31 -1.91 4.97
C PHE A 84 -23.25 -2.66 5.93
N GLY A 85 -22.80 -2.95 7.15
CA GLY A 85 -23.63 -3.61 8.17
C GLY A 85 -24.85 -2.79 8.62
N ARG A 86 -24.83 -1.47 8.40
CA ARG A 86 -25.97 -0.56 8.67
C ARG A 86 -26.96 -0.46 7.50
N HIS A 87 -26.60 -0.92 6.30
CA HIS A 87 -27.41 -0.83 5.08
C HIS A 87 -27.47 -2.20 4.37
N PRO A 88 -28.34 -3.12 4.83
CA PRO A 88 -28.41 -4.49 4.30
C PRO A 88 -28.72 -4.56 2.80
N ASP A 89 -29.50 -3.61 2.28
CA ASP A 89 -29.81 -3.48 0.85
C ASP A 89 -28.57 -3.17 0.01
N VAL A 90 -27.72 -2.25 0.49
CA VAL A 90 -26.43 -1.94 -0.13
C VAL A 90 -25.48 -3.14 -0.05
N GLN A 91 -25.42 -3.80 1.11
CA GLN A 91 -24.59 -4.98 1.31
C GLN A 91 -24.99 -6.13 0.36
N LEU A 92 -26.28 -6.39 0.18
CA LEU A 92 -26.78 -7.41 -0.75
C LEU A 92 -26.35 -7.09 -2.19
N ARG A 93 -26.55 -5.85 -2.63
CA ARG A 93 -26.16 -5.43 -3.98
C ARG A 93 -24.65 -5.50 -4.21
N LEU A 94 -23.84 -5.18 -3.20
CA LEU A 94 -22.38 -5.31 -3.24
C LEU A 94 -21.97 -6.78 -3.36
N GLN A 95 -22.63 -7.67 -2.62
CA GLN A 95 -22.41 -9.11 -2.74
C GLN A 95 -22.78 -9.62 -4.14
N GLU A 96 -23.91 -9.19 -4.71
CA GLU A 96 -24.31 -9.55 -6.07
C GLU A 96 -23.27 -9.12 -7.12
N GLU A 97 -22.71 -7.90 -7.00
CA GLU A 97 -21.62 -7.44 -7.87
C GLU A 97 -20.39 -8.36 -7.75
N ILE A 98 -19.90 -8.60 -6.53
CA ILE A 98 -18.72 -9.42 -6.29
C ILE A 98 -18.92 -10.85 -6.82
N ASP A 99 -20.09 -11.44 -6.55
CA ASP A 99 -20.44 -12.79 -6.97
C ASP A 99 -20.52 -12.89 -8.50
N SER A 100 -20.99 -11.84 -9.18
CA SER A 100 -21.04 -11.81 -10.65
C SER A 100 -19.66 -11.74 -11.31
N ILE A 101 -18.67 -11.12 -10.65
CA ILE A 101 -17.31 -10.92 -11.18
C ILE A 101 -16.40 -12.10 -10.86
N LEU A 102 -16.48 -12.62 -9.63
CA LEU A 102 -15.63 -13.72 -9.18
C LEU A 102 -16.20 -15.09 -9.53
N GLY A 103 -17.52 -15.19 -9.70
CA GLY A 103 -18.19 -16.45 -9.96
C GLY A 103 -18.16 -17.41 -8.75
N PRO A 104 -18.48 -18.69 -8.98
CA PRO A 104 -18.61 -19.68 -7.91
C PRO A 104 -17.27 -20.20 -7.37
N ASP A 105 -16.20 -20.09 -8.15
CA ASP A 105 -14.86 -20.52 -7.74
C ASP A 105 -14.13 -19.36 -7.05
N ARG A 106 -13.91 -19.51 -5.74
CA ARG A 106 -13.20 -18.53 -4.90
C ARG A 106 -11.90 -19.08 -4.33
N SER A 107 -11.34 -20.10 -4.97
CA SER A 107 -10.08 -20.71 -4.54
C SER A 107 -8.89 -19.76 -4.71
N ASP A 108 -8.96 -18.85 -5.68
CA ASP A 108 -7.93 -17.86 -5.99
C ASP A 108 -8.29 -16.44 -5.53
N PHE A 109 -7.26 -15.62 -5.34
CA PHE A 109 -7.42 -14.19 -5.09
C PHE A 109 -7.91 -13.46 -6.36
N PRO A 110 -8.72 -12.39 -6.22
CA PRO A 110 -9.12 -11.57 -7.35
C PRO A 110 -7.91 -11.02 -8.13
N THR A 111 -7.98 -11.10 -9.45
CA THR A 111 -7.02 -10.44 -10.36
C THR A 111 -7.20 -8.92 -10.35
N ALA A 112 -6.18 -8.18 -10.81
CA ALA A 112 -6.28 -6.72 -10.92
C ALA A 112 -7.44 -6.27 -11.82
N ASP A 113 -7.68 -6.98 -12.92
CA ASP A 113 -8.78 -6.68 -13.84
C ASP A 113 -10.14 -6.93 -13.18
N GLN A 114 -10.28 -8.01 -12.39
CA GLN A 114 -11.51 -8.25 -11.62
C GLN A 114 -11.75 -7.17 -10.56
N LEU A 115 -10.71 -6.72 -9.86
CA LEU A 115 -10.84 -5.62 -8.90
C LEU A 115 -11.29 -4.31 -9.57
N ASN A 116 -10.80 -4.03 -10.78
CA ASN A 116 -11.19 -2.84 -11.54
C ASN A 116 -12.67 -2.87 -12.00
N GLU A 117 -13.28 -4.06 -12.08
CA GLU A 117 -14.70 -4.19 -12.42
C GLU A 117 -15.65 -4.03 -11.21
N MET A 118 -15.13 -4.02 -9.97
CA MET A 118 -15.92 -3.86 -8.74
C MET A 118 -16.31 -2.39 -8.48
N LYS A 119 -17.03 -1.78 -9.43
CA LYS A 119 -17.34 -0.34 -9.49
C LYS A 119 -18.30 0.09 -8.37
N TYR A 120 -19.27 -0.75 -8.02
CA TYR A 120 -20.22 -0.46 -6.94
C TYR A 120 -19.54 -0.57 -5.57
N LEU A 121 -18.70 -1.57 -5.34
CA LEU A 121 -17.83 -1.65 -4.17
C LEU A 121 -16.97 -0.39 -4.03
N GLU A 122 -16.33 0.06 -5.10
CA GLU A 122 -15.52 1.29 -5.10
C GLU A 122 -16.37 2.52 -4.70
N CYS A 123 -17.57 2.66 -5.26
CA CYS A 123 -18.50 3.72 -4.89
C CYS A 123 -18.88 3.65 -3.40
N CYS A 124 -19.15 2.45 -2.87
CA CYS A 124 -19.53 2.25 -1.48
C CYS A 124 -18.39 2.58 -0.51
N ILE A 125 -17.14 2.22 -0.86
CA ILE A 125 -15.95 2.61 -0.09
C ILE A 125 -15.78 4.13 -0.10
N LYS A 126 -15.88 4.78 -1.27
CA LYS A 126 -15.77 6.24 -1.40
C LYS A 126 -16.84 6.96 -0.60
N GLU A 127 -18.08 6.48 -0.62
CA GLU A 127 -19.16 7.07 0.16
C GLU A 127 -18.97 6.87 1.67
N SER A 128 -18.46 5.70 2.08
CA SER A 128 -18.09 5.44 3.47
C SER A 128 -17.01 6.41 3.94
N GLN A 129 -16.00 6.67 3.12
CA GLN A 129 -14.94 7.64 3.41
C GLN A 129 -15.43 9.09 3.35
N ARG A 130 -16.43 9.42 2.53
CA ARG A 130 -17.07 10.74 2.51
C ARG A 130 -17.81 11.03 3.83
N MET A 131 -18.46 10.01 4.38
CA MET A 131 -19.22 10.11 5.64
C MET A 131 -18.34 9.99 6.88
N TYR A 132 -17.33 9.11 6.82
CA TYR A 132 -16.45 8.77 7.92
C TYR A 132 -14.97 8.80 7.44
N PRO A 133 -14.41 9.99 7.18
CA PRO A 133 -13.05 10.10 6.66
C PRO A 133 -12.02 9.69 7.72
N PRO A 134 -11.10 8.76 7.44
CA PRO A 134 -10.00 8.44 8.36
C PRO A 134 -9.11 9.64 8.67
N VAL A 135 -8.95 10.54 7.69
CA VAL A 135 -8.19 11.80 7.81
C VAL A 135 -9.13 12.97 7.49
N PRO A 136 -9.70 13.64 8.50
CA PRO A 136 -10.80 14.60 8.30
C PRO A 136 -10.37 15.99 7.81
N TYR A 137 -9.09 16.35 7.91
CA TYR A 137 -8.58 17.65 7.47
C TYR A 137 -7.16 17.53 6.90
N ILE A 138 -6.78 18.52 6.10
CA ILE A 138 -5.44 18.67 5.55
C ILE A 138 -4.92 20.04 6.00
N GLU A 139 -3.78 20.06 6.68
CA GLU A 139 -3.14 21.30 7.11
C GLU A 139 -2.32 21.90 5.96
N ARG A 140 -2.35 23.23 5.82
CA ARG A 140 -1.57 23.98 4.83
C ARG A 140 -0.93 25.19 5.51
N THR A 141 0.33 25.45 5.15
CA THR A 141 1.07 26.62 5.60
C THR A 141 1.41 27.49 4.41
N ILE A 142 1.14 28.79 4.54
CA ILE A 142 1.49 29.78 3.52
C ILE A 142 3.00 30.00 3.57
N VAL A 143 3.67 29.80 2.43
CA VAL A 143 5.13 29.98 2.30
C VAL A 143 5.50 31.36 1.74
N GLU A 144 4.57 32.02 1.06
CA GLU A 144 4.72 33.34 0.45
C GLU A 144 3.38 34.10 0.49
N PRO A 145 3.35 35.44 0.52
CA PRO A 145 2.10 36.21 0.55
C PRO A 145 1.16 35.83 -0.60
N VAL A 146 -0.12 35.59 -0.29
CA VAL A 146 -1.15 35.23 -1.27
C VAL A 146 -2.45 35.99 -0.98
N ASP A 147 -3.14 36.40 -2.04
CA ASP A 147 -4.53 36.87 -1.97
C ASP A 147 -5.44 35.65 -2.17
N ILE A 148 -6.35 35.40 -1.21
CA ILE A 148 -7.28 34.25 -1.19
C ILE A 148 -8.69 34.70 -1.56
#